data_AF-A0A920JPP9-F1
#
_entry.id   AF-A0A920JPP9-F1
#
_cell.length_a   1.000
_cell.length_b   1.000
_cell.length_c   1.000
_cell.angle_alpha   90.00
_cell.angle_beta   90.00
_cell.angle_gamma   90.00
#
_symmetry.space_group_name_H-M   'P 1'
#
loop_
_entity.id
_entity.type
_entity.pdbx_description
1 polymer ?
#
loop_
_entity_poly.entity_id
_entity_poly.type
_entity_poly.pdbx_seq_one_letter_code
_entity_poly.pdbx_strand_id
1 'polypeptide(L)' 'MNKKDLESAKNWIISNQSSDGSIYWDEKGKCDAWDHCECLIALAIFEEWEAFDKGIDWVLNN' A
#
# COMPACT_ATOMS: atom_id res chain seq x y z
N MET A 1 9.85 -5.25 -18.46
CA MET A 1 9.97 -4.65 -17.12
C MET A 1 10.11 -5.79 -16.14
N ASN A 2 11.21 -5.84 -15.40
CA ASN A 2 11.43 -6.84 -14.36
C ASN A 2 10.76 -6.37 -13.06
N LYS A 3 10.35 -7.30 -12.19
CA LYS A 3 9.82 -6.98 -10.85
C LYS A 3 10.74 -6.01 -10.08
N LYS A 4 12.06 -6.15 -10.26
CA LYS A 4 13.08 -5.27 -9.68
C LYS A 4 12.97 -3.80 -10.09
N ASP A 5 12.46 -3.51 -11.28
CA ASP A 5 12.31 -2.13 -11.78
C ASP A 5 11.26 -1.34 -10.96
N LEU A 6 10.40 -2.03 -10.21
CA LEU A 6 9.32 -1.46 -9.40
C LEU A 6 9.58 -1.53 -7.89
N GLU A 7 10.76 -1.99 -7.45
CA GLU A 7 11.09 -2.09 -6.02
C GLU A 7 11.00 -0.75 -5.29
N SER A 8 11.42 0.35 -5.95
CA SER A 8 11.34 1.70 -5.37
C SER A 8 9.89 2.14 -5.15
N ALA A 9 9.00 1.84 -6.08
CA ALA A 9 7.58 2.16 -5.97
C ALA A 9 6.92 1.37 -4.82
N LYS A 10 7.20 0.06 -4.74
CA LYS A 10 6.74 -0.75 -3.60
C LYS A 10 7.28 -0.24 -2.27
N ASN A 11 8.57 0.11 -2.20
CA ASN A 11 9.16 0.62 -0.95
C ASN A 11 8.54 1.95 -0.54
N TRP A 12 8.18 2.79 -1.52
CA TRP A 12 7.45 4.02 -1.25
C TRP A 12 6.07 3.73 -0.64
N ILE A 13 5.31 2.78 -1.19
CA ILE A 13 4.01 2.35 -0.64
C ILE A 13 4.16 1.96 0.85
N ILE A 14 5.14 1.11 1.18
CA ILE A 14 5.40 0.70 2.58
C ILE A 14 5.73 1.92 3.45
N SER A 15 6.58 2.83 2.96
CA SER A 15 6.97 4.02 3.74
C SER A 15 5.82 5.01 3.94
N ASN A 16 4.84 5.02 3.03
CA ASN A 16 3.69 5.91 3.06
C ASN A 16 2.47 5.28 3.77
N GLN A 17 2.55 3.99 4.12
CA GLN A 17 1.51 3.32 4.89
C GLN A 17 1.51 3.83 6.34
N SER A 18 0.34 4.26 6.79
CA SER A 18 0.10 4.76 8.14
C SER A 18 0.13 3.67 9.20
N SER A 19 0.16 4.09 10.46
CA SER A 19 0.09 3.20 11.62
C SER A 19 -1.24 2.43 11.70
N ASP A 20 -2.33 2.99 11.20
CA ASP A 20 -3.67 2.38 11.15
C ASP A 20 -3.90 1.51 9.90
N GLY A 21 -2.93 1.43 9.00
CA GLY A 21 -2.99 0.61 7.79
C GLY A 21 -3.42 1.36 6.53
N SER A 22 -3.96 2.58 6.65
CA SER A 22 -4.30 3.44 5.49
C SER A 22 -3.07 3.75 4.64
N ILE A 23 -3.25 3.77 3.32
CA ILE A 23 -2.21 4.16 2.36
C ILE A 23 -2.71 5.39 1.61
N TYR A 24 -2.03 6.51 1.79
CA TYR A 24 -2.42 7.79 1.22
C TYR A 24 -1.92 7.94 -0.23
N TRP A 25 -2.60 8.76 -1.00
CA TRP A 25 -2.23 9.07 -2.39
C TRP A 25 -0.95 9.91 -2.48
N ASP A 26 -0.75 10.78 -1.51
CA ASP A 26 0.42 11.63 -1.36
C ASP A 26 0.65 12.00 0.12
N GLU A 27 1.74 12.71 0.38
CA GLU A 27 2.09 13.22 1.71
C GLU A 27 1.07 14.23 2.27
N LYS A 28 0.07 14.67 1.47
CA LYS A 28 -0.97 15.60 1.90
C LYS A 28 -2.17 14.88 2.52
N GLY A 29 -2.12 13.55 2.62
CA GLY A 29 -3.02 12.76 3.45
C GLY A 29 -4.39 12.52 2.83
N LYS A 30 -4.54 12.63 1.50
CA LYS A 30 -5.77 12.17 0.84
C LYS A 30 -5.74 10.65 0.72
N CYS A 31 -6.66 9.97 1.40
CA CYS A 31 -6.86 8.52 1.26
C CYS A 31 -8.06 8.29 0.35
N ASP A 32 -7.85 7.53 -0.72
CA ASP A 32 -8.89 7.09 -1.64
C ASP A 32 -8.89 5.55 -1.69
N ALA A 33 -10.08 4.94 -1.64
CA ALA A 33 -10.20 3.49 -1.55
C ALA A 33 -9.68 2.77 -2.82
N TRP A 34 -9.77 3.41 -4.00
CA TRP A 34 -9.23 2.89 -5.24
C TRP A 34 -7.69 2.85 -5.18
N ASP A 35 -7.06 3.98 -4.88
CA ASP A 35 -5.60 4.08 -4.80
C ASP A 35 -5.03 3.15 -3.71
N HIS A 36 -5.72 3.06 -2.57
CA HIS A 36 -5.37 2.12 -1.50
C HIS A 36 -5.42 0.67 -1.99
N CYS A 37 -6.47 0.27 -2.72
CA CYS A 37 -6.58 -1.08 -3.30
C CYS A 37 -5.49 -1.36 -4.33
N GLU A 38 -5.11 -0.39 -5.17
CA GLU A 38 -3.99 -0.53 -6.11
C GLU A 38 -2.67 -0.79 -5.38
N CYS A 39 -2.45 -0.09 -4.26
CA CYS A 39 -1.29 -0.33 -3.40
C CYS A 39 -1.30 -1.74 -2.80
N LEU A 40 -2.46 -2.25 -2.36
CA LEU A 40 -2.60 -3.62 -1.87
C LEU A 40 -2.27 -4.66 -2.94
N ILE A 41 -2.69 -4.44 -4.19
CA ILE A 41 -2.32 -5.32 -5.32
C ILE A 41 -0.80 -5.34 -5.50
N ALA A 42 -0.14 -4.17 -5.44
CA ALA A 42 1.31 -4.10 -5.53
C ALA A 42 2.00 -4.86 -4.38
N LEU A 43 1.54 -4.68 -3.13
CA LEU A 43 2.07 -5.39 -1.96
C LEU A 43 1.90 -6.91 -2.11
N ALA A 44 0.76 -7.39 -2.62
CA ALA A 44 0.53 -8.81 -2.88
C ALA A 44 1.44 -9.38 -3.98
N ILE A 45 1.66 -8.65 -5.08
CA ILE A 45 2.60 -9.05 -6.15
C ILE A 45 4.03 -9.15 -5.60
N PHE A 46 4.39 -8.29 -4.65
CA PHE A 46 5.70 -8.29 -3.99
C PHE A 46 5.80 -9.21 -2.78
N GLU A 47 4.70 -9.83 -2.36
CA GLU A 47 4.61 -10.73 -1.21
C GLU A 47 4.93 -10.04 0.13
N GLU A 48 4.60 -8.74 0.23
CA GLU A 48 4.79 -7.91 1.41
C GLU A 48 3.61 -8.07 2.38
N TRP A 49 3.46 -9.28 2.92
CA TRP A 49 2.26 -9.71 3.63
C TRP A 49 1.93 -8.88 4.87
N GLU A 50 2.94 -8.44 5.62
CA GLU A 50 2.72 -7.61 6.81
C GLU A 50 2.03 -6.27 6.47
N ALA A 51 2.54 -5.57 5.44
CA ALA A 51 1.95 -4.33 4.97
C ALA A 51 0.59 -4.57 4.30
N PHE A 52 0.46 -5.66 3.55
CA PHE A 52 -0.78 -6.05 2.89
C PHE A 52 -1.90 -6.33 3.89
N ASP A 53 -1.67 -7.20 4.87
CA ASP A 53 -2.66 -7.59 5.88
C ASP A 53 -3.13 -6.37 6.67
N LYS A 54 -2.19 -5.50 7.06
CA LYS A 54 -2.50 -4.25 7.74
C LYS A 54 -3.41 -3.33 6.92
N GLY A 55 -3.16 -3.24 5.61
CA GLY A 55 -3.98 -2.44 4.72
C GLY A 55 -5.35 -3.08 4.41
N ILE A 56 -5.45 -4.42 4.43
CA ILE A 56 -6.73 -5.14 4.36
C ILE A 56 -7.55 -4.90 5.63
N ASP A 57 -6.92 -4.97 6.80
CA ASP A 57 -7.58 -4.66 8.07
C ASP A 57 -8.17 -3.25 8.06
N TRP A 58 -7.47 -2.27 7.48
CA TRP A 58 -8.00 -0.93 7.33
C TRP A 58 -9.27 -0.89 6.46
N VAL A 59 -9.27 -1.59 5.31
CA VAL A 59 -10.42 -1.66 4.38
C VAL A 59 -11.64 -2.31 5.02
N LEU A 60 -11.45 -3.34 5.85
CA LEU A 60 -12.55 -4.06 6.48
C LEU A 60 -13.16 -3.33 7.68
N ASN A 61 -12.42 -2.39 8.28
CA ASN A 61 -12.81 -1.72 9.53
C ASN A 61 -13.13 -0.21 9.36
N ASN A 62 -13.13 0.33 8.14
CA ASN A 62 -13.53 1.72 7.81
C ASN A 62 -14.71 1.74 6.82
#